data_AF-A0AAD9D722-F1
#
_entry.id   AF-A0AAD9D722-F1
#
_cell.length_a   1.000
_cell.length_b   1.000
_cell.length_c   1.000
_cell.angle_alpha   90.00
_cell.angle_beta   90.00
_cell.angle_gamma   90.00
#
_symmetry.space_group_name_H-M   'P 1'
#
loop_
_entity.id
_entity.type
_entity.pdbx_description
1 polymer ?
#
loop_
_entity_poly.entity_id
_entity_poly.type
_entity_poly.pdbx_seq_one_letter_code
_entity_poly.pdbx_strand_id
1 'polypeptide(L)'
;MKSMRIIRRVLVAAAAVFIYSKTFLASELFPRALQKEYTDTVSSIGTTITTANPTYLSGPYGRIAFRLHKLSDMTVNPPGKYDPVLKHQCRNSSDLTSTLSDRGVLDFKVSISTDLNMIFIGDSIASQLSQAFDATVLEPHYDYNSNSVKRHFHNSQHFPEVAHICVTESAPIRGGGVSAYMRHNLMISSSSMKRRGVCGHGSKLWGLDVVDSLLDYQYQHPVSKQQHRYKSDNQSDEEELSHRSTRVGRFNAAILKIPALGWIKDINSVTKEAIIEEIDLVGKYFGVETVIISTLTFSNNVKTLDDWEGIQKVNEMIRQIAKSWEFSPTKGISVRLILVQELANFTNQLIWTNAKHMGYDVDLDFSINGWDGMKASFLLDRFERVSKYFWPPSIPMVCSKRPNGTNVRSCVQNKISPDGGHWCTPTLGPRYSASIACLLGCVYNGESGYLLGVVDTFNIVNKSVRVCEDECNQRFMSLVPVDDEWIDDGATLYSRSSP
;
A
#
# COMPACT_ATOMS: atom_id res chain seq x y z
N MET A 1 51.42 -45.83 -18.21
CA MET A 1 50.08 -45.64 -18.85
C MET A 1 48.86 -46.15 -18.05
N LYS A 2 48.98 -46.61 -16.80
CA LYS A 2 47.81 -47.00 -15.97
C LYS A 2 47.23 -45.88 -15.08
N SER A 3 47.97 -44.79 -14.86
CA SER A 3 47.57 -43.70 -13.95
C SER A 3 46.55 -42.70 -14.54
N MET A 4 46.51 -42.53 -15.87
CA MET A 4 45.57 -41.58 -16.51
C MET A 4 44.11 -42.05 -16.58
N ARG A 5 43.82 -43.34 -16.40
CA ARG A 5 42.44 -43.85 -16.45
C ARG A 5 41.66 -43.62 -15.16
N ILE A 6 42.35 -43.46 -14.02
CA ILE A 6 41.71 -43.25 -12.72
C ILE A 6 41.26 -41.79 -12.58
N ILE A 7 42.07 -40.84 -13.02
CA ILE A 7 41.75 -39.40 -12.96
C ILE A 7 40.52 -39.05 -13.81
N ARG A 8 40.34 -39.71 -14.96
CA ARG A 8 39.17 -39.47 -15.84
C ARG A 8 37.86 -39.99 -15.25
N ARG A 9 37.90 -41.03 -14.40
CA ARG A 9 36.70 -41.55 -13.71
C ARG A 9 36.30 -40.69 -12.50
N VAL A 10 37.28 -40.13 -11.79
CA VAL A 10 37.01 -39.23 -10.66
C VAL A 10 36.44 -37.88 -11.12
N LEU A 11 36.91 -37.34 -12.25
CA LEU A 11 36.37 -36.09 -12.81
C LEU A 11 34.94 -36.22 -13.34
N VAL A 12 34.58 -37.37 -13.92
CA VAL A 12 33.19 -37.63 -14.37
C VAL A 12 32.24 -37.82 -13.19
N ALA A 13 32.70 -38.45 -12.10
CA ALA A 13 31.91 -38.58 -10.88
C ALA A 13 31.71 -37.22 -10.17
N ALA A 14 32.73 -36.36 -10.12
CA ALA A 14 32.62 -35.02 -9.55
C ALA A 14 31.71 -34.10 -10.38
N ALA A 15 31.76 -34.19 -11.72
CA ALA A 15 30.84 -33.46 -12.59
C ALA A 15 29.39 -33.97 -12.49
N ALA A 16 29.19 -35.28 -12.33
CA ALA A 16 27.87 -35.86 -12.12
C ALA A 16 27.27 -35.42 -10.77
N VAL A 17 28.07 -35.36 -9.69
CA VAL A 17 27.63 -34.85 -8.38
C VAL A 17 27.31 -33.36 -8.41
N PHE A 18 28.07 -32.56 -9.19
CA PHE A 18 27.79 -31.12 -9.36
C PHE A 18 26.56 -30.83 -10.25
N ILE A 19 26.24 -31.71 -11.19
CA ILE A 19 25.03 -31.62 -12.00
C ILE A 19 23.81 -32.12 -11.19
N TYR A 20 23.96 -33.19 -10.39
CA TYR A 20 22.90 -33.70 -9.54
C TYR A 20 22.56 -32.76 -8.37
N SER A 21 23.52 -32.04 -7.80
CA SER A 21 23.27 -31.07 -6.73
C SER A 21 22.58 -29.79 -7.21
N LYS A 22 22.70 -29.44 -8.51
CA LYS A 22 21.95 -28.32 -9.10
C LYS A 22 20.53 -28.68 -9.53
N THR A 23 20.24 -29.95 -9.82
CA THR A 23 18.88 -30.39 -10.17
C THR A 23 18.04 -30.84 -8.96
N PHE A 24 18.65 -31.18 -7.83
CA PHE A 24 17.92 -31.66 -6.65
C PHE A 24 17.41 -30.57 -5.68
N LEU A 25 17.71 -29.29 -5.94
CA LEU A 25 17.25 -28.16 -5.11
C LEU A 25 16.08 -27.37 -5.71
N ALA A 26 15.53 -27.83 -6.84
CA ALA A 26 14.45 -27.14 -7.55
C ALA A 26 13.13 -27.93 -7.68
N SER A 27 13.01 -29.14 -7.10
CA SER A 27 11.87 -30.03 -7.39
C SER A 27 11.05 -30.53 -6.20
N GLU A 28 11.27 -30.06 -4.98
CA GLU A 28 10.41 -30.39 -3.84
C GLU A 28 9.98 -29.14 -3.09
N LEU A 29 8.78 -28.62 -3.44
CA LEU A 29 7.80 -27.93 -2.58
C LEU A 29 6.86 -27.04 -3.39
N PHE A 30 6.11 -27.59 -4.36
CA PHE A 30 4.87 -26.94 -4.78
C PHE A 30 3.83 -28.01 -5.14
N PRO A 31 2.83 -28.28 -4.30
CA PRO A 31 1.68 -29.03 -4.75
C PRO A 31 0.96 -28.21 -5.81
N ARG A 32 1.02 -28.68 -7.06
CA ARG A 32 0.04 -28.35 -8.11
C ARG A 32 -1.32 -28.84 -7.63
N ALA A 33 -2.07 -27.96 -6.97
CA ALA A 33 -3.45 -28.21 -6.62
C ALA A 33 -4.28 -26.96 -6.88
N LEU A 34 -5.36 -27.17 -7.65
CA LEU A 34 -6.51 -26.29 -7.86
C LEU A 34 -6.31 -25.08 -8.78
N GLN A 35 -6.18 -25.36 -10.07
CA GLN A 35 -6.68 -24.46 -11.11
C GLN A 35 -7.77 -25.24 -11.87
N LYS A 36 -8.96 -25.29 -11.25
CA LYS A 36 -10.18 -25.80 -11.86
C LYS A 36 -11.01 -24.57 -12.20
N GLU A 37 -11.51 -24.52 -13.43
CA GLU A 37 -12.47 -23.55 -14.00
C GLU A 37 -13.08 -22.60 -12.97
N TYR A 38 -12.53 -21.38 -12.89
CA TYR A 38 -13.11 -20.25 -12.16
C TYR A 38 -13.97 -19.45 -13.15
N THR A 39 -15.02 -20.09 -13.65
CA THR A 39 -16.10 -19.43 -14.36
C THR A 39 -17.35 -19.60 -13.49
N ASP A 40 -17.86 -18.49 -12.98
CA ASP A 40 -19.11 -18.32 -12.23
C ASP A 40 -19.17 -18.75 -10.74
N THR A 41 -18.07 -18.63 -9.98
CA THR A 41 -18.21 -18.41 -8.53
C THR A 41 -18.50 -16.93 -8.27
N VAL A 42 -19.74 -16.66 -7.87
CA VAL A 42 -20.22 -15.38 -7.31
C VAL A 42 -19.12 -14.76 -6.43
N SER A 43 -18.60 -13.59 -6.83
CA SER A 43 -17.59 -12.85 -6.07
C SER A 43 -18.02 -12.71 -4.61
N SER A 44 -17.14 -13.06 -3.67
CA SER A 44 -17.42 -12.93 -2.23
C SER A 44 -17.39 -11.48 -1.74
N ILE A 45 -16.83 -10.55 -2.54
CA ILE A 45 -17.16 -9.13 -2.45
C ILE A 45 -18.64 -8.99 -2.78
N GLY A 46 -19.49 -9.20 -1.78
CA GLY A 46 -20.90 -8.91 -1.84
C GLY A 46 -21.08 -7.42 -2.08
N THR A 47 -21.18 -7.03 -3.35
CA THR A 47 -21.69 -5.74 -3.78
C THR A 47 -23.15 -5.66 -3.35
N THR A 48 -23.37 -5.36 -2.07
CA THR A 48 -24.66 -4.83 -1.66
C THR A 48 -24.68 -3.39 -2.17
N ILE A 49 -25.05 -3.24 -3.45
CA ILE A 49 -25.26 -1.94 -4.07
C ILE A 49 -26.41 -1.28 -3.32
N THR A 50 -26.06 -0.48 -2.33
CA THR A 50 -27.01 0.37 -1.64
C THR A 50 -26.81 1.80 -2.13
N THR A 51 -27.90 2.40 -2.59
CA THR A 51 -28.00 3.82 -2.94
C THR A 51 -28.09 4.72 -1.70
N ALA A 52 -27.81 4.18 -0.51
CA ALA A 52 -27.92 4.91 0.75
C ALA A 52 -26.90 6.07 0.82
N ASN A 53 -27.32 7.14 1.50
CA ASN A 53 -26.53 8.36 1.66
C ASN A 53 -25.33 8.07 2.60
N PRO A 54 -24.08 8.17 2.13
CA PRO A 54 -22.89 7.64 2.82
C PRO A 54 -22.42 8.51 4.00
N THR A 55 -23.10 9.62 4.26
CA THR A 55 -22.76 10.60 5.31
C THR A 55 -22.90 10.04 6.72
N TYR A 56 -23.53 8.87 6.89
CA TYR A 56 -23.72 8.22 8.18
C TYR A 56 -23.41 6.73 8.09
N LEU A 57 -22.20 6.33 8.51
CA LEU A 57 -21.86 4.91 8.77
C LEU A 57 -22.56 4.34 10.01
N SER A 58 -23.37 5.14 10.71
CA SER A 58 -24.20 4.69 11.82
C SER A 58 -25.40 3.90 11.29
N GLY A 59 -25.15 2.65 10.90
CA GLY A 59 -26.16 1.70 10.45
C GLY A 59 -25.57 0.28 10.30
N PRO A 60 -26.37 -0.73 9.94
CA PRO A 60 -25.95 -2.14 9.80
C PRO A 60 -24.98 -2.41 8.64
N TYR A 61 -24.42 -1.36 8.01
CA TYR A 61 -23.81 -1.45 6.69
C TYR A 61 -22.28 -1.64 6.70
N GLY A 62 -21.60 -1.47 7.85
CA GLY A 62 -20.16 -1.74 8.01
C GLY A 62 -19.37 -0.52 8.49
N ARG A 63 -18.11 -0.74 8.91
CA ARG A 63 -17.21 0.30 9.43
C ARG A 63 -16.44 1.05 8.35
N ILE A 64 -16.35 0.48 7.15
CA ILE A 64 -15.68 1.10 6.00
C ILE A 64 -16.44 0.83 4.70
N ALA A 65 -16.58 1.86 3.88
CA ALA A 65 -17.22 1.79 2.57
C ALA A 65 -16.44 2.65 1.58
N PHE A 66 -16.51 2.30 0.29
CA PHE A 66 -15.88 3.10 -0.75
C PHE A 66 -16.70 3.12 -2.03
N ARG A 67 -16.46 4.14 -2.87
CA ARG A 67 -17.10 4.30 -4.18
C ARG A 67 -16.04 4.59 -5.21
N LEU A 68 -16.22 4.04 -6.41
CA LEU A 68 -15.43 4.40 -7.57
C LEU A 68 -16.19 5.46 -8.35
N HIS A 69 -15.47 6.42 -8.93
CA HIS A 69 -16.07 7.53 -9.66
C HIS A 69 -15.36 7.72 -11.00
N LYS A 70 -16.08 8.26 -11.98
CA LYS A 70 -15.48 8.69 -13.25
C LYS A 70 -14.41 9.75 -13.00
N LEU A 71 -13.34 9.76 -13.79
CA LEU A 71 -12.32 10.82 -13.71
C LEU A 71 -12.90 12.23 -13.91
N SER A 72 -13.97 12.35 -14.70
CA SER A 72 -14.70 13.60 -14.96
C SER A 72 -15.51 14.12 -13.78
N ASP A 73 -15.71 13.32 -12.71
CA ASP A 73 -16.40 13.79 -11.52
C ASP A 73 -15.49 14.76 -10.73
N MET A 74 -15.70 16.05 -10.95
CA MET A 74 -14.95 17.13 -10.32
C MET A 74 -15.31 17.33 -8.84
N THR A 75 -16.39 16.72 -8.35
CA THR A 75 -16.81 16.83 -6.95
C THR A 75 -15.96 15.96 -6.02
N VAL A 76 -15.33 14.92 -6.57
CA VAL A 76 -14.47 13.98 -5.84
C VAL A 76 -13.01 14.32 -6.07
N ASN A 77 -12.30 14.59 -4.96
CA ASN A 77 -10.85 14.78 -4.86
C ASN A 77 -10.29 15.62 -6.02
N PRO A 78 -10.55 16.95 -6.02
CA PRO A 78 -10.15 17.80 -7.15
C PRO A 78 -8.63 17.65 -7.41
N PRO A 79 -8.23 17.56 -8.70
CA PRO A 79 -6.86 17.25 -9.07
C PRO A 79 -5.86 18.20 -8.40
N GLY A 80 -4.78 17.63 -7.88
CA GLY A 80 -3.67 18.37 -7.31
C GLY A 80 -3.80 18.79 -5.84
N LYS A 81 -4.91 18.49 -5.17
CA LYS A 81 -5.14 18.83 -3.75
C LYS A 81 -4.24 18.05 -2.77
N TYR A 82 -3.79 16.86 -3.17
CA TYR A 82 -2.90 15.98 -2.39
C TYR A 82 -1.70 15.55 -3.23
N ASP A 83 -1.30 16.40 -4.18
CA ASP A 83 -0.10 16.18 -4.94
C ASP A 83 1.09 16.12 -3.97
N PRO A 84 1.98 15.12 -4.11
CA PRO A 84 3.19 15.06 -3.32
C PRO A 84 4.02 16.33 -3.52
N VAL A 85 5.00 16.55 -2.64
CA VAL A 85 5.98 17.66 -2.73
C VAL A 85 6.27 18.01 -4.18
N LEU A 86 6.16 19.28 -4.58
CA LEU A 86 6.18 19.80 -5.97
C LEU A 86 7.09 19.03 -6.94
N LYS A 87 8.26 18.59 -6.47
CA LYS A 87 9.25 17.80 -7.22
C LYS A 87 8.76 16.42 -7.72
N HIS A 88 7.69 15.87 -7.15
CA HIS A 88 7.12 14.56 -7.48
C HIS A 88 5.78 14.66 -8.22
N GLN A 89 5.41 15.85 -8.69
CA GLN A 89 4.18 16.05 -9.45
C GLN A 89 4.30 15.49 -10.87
N CYS A 90 3.24 14.84 -11.35
CA CYS A 90 3.16 14.26 -12.70
C CYS A 90 2.29 15.12 -13.65
N ARG A 91 2.21 16.44 -13.41
CA ARG A 91 1.32 17.36 -14.14
C ARG A 91 1.70 17.54 -15.61
N ASN A 92 2.98 17.47 -15.93
CA ASN A 92 3.51 17.66 -17.30
C ASN A 92 3.87 16.33 -17.98
N SER A 93 3.46 15.21 -17.40
CA SER A 93 3.69 13.89 -17.98
C SER A 93 2.75 13.64 -19.15
N SER A 94 3.26 12.93 -20.16
CA SER A 94 2.41 12.41 -21.23
C SER A 94 1.35 11.45 -20.70
N ASP A 95 0.26 11.34 -21.46
CA ASP A 95 -0.83 10.44 -21.12
C ASP A 95 -0.36 8.98 -21.02
N LEU A 96 -1.13 8.21 -20.25
CA LEU A 96 -0.93 6.78 -20.15
C LEU A 96 -1.10 6.14 -21.54
N THR A 97 -0.45 4.99 -21.73
CA THR A 97 -0.64 4.18 -22.94
C THR A 97 -2.11 3.76 -23.06
N SER A 98 -2.57 3.42 -24.27
CA SER A 98 -3.97 3.01 -24.48
C SER A 98 -4.38 1.91 -23.49
N THR A 99 -3.57 0.86 -23.35
CA THR A 99 -3.82 -0.24 -22.40
C THR A 99 -3.94 0.21 -20.94
N LEU A 100 -3.16 1.19 -20.51
CA LEU A 100 -3.20 1.70 -19.13
C LEU A 100 -4.30 2.75 -18.90
N SER A 101 -4.75 3.40 -19.98
CA SER A 101 -5.88 4.33 -19.99
C SER A 101 -7.21 3.65 -20.31
N ASP A 102 -7.20 2.35 -20.58
CA ASP A 102 -8.42 1.58 -20.78
C ASP A 102 -9.33 1.71 -19.54
N ARG A 103 -10.63 1.73 -19.82
CA ARG A 103 -11.66 1.94 -18.82
C ARG A 103 -11.54 0.91 -17.70
N GLY A 104 -11.70 1.37 -16.46
CA GLY A 104 -11.58 0.51 -15.28
C GLY A 104 -10.14 0.08 -14.95
N VAL A 105 -9.14 0.38 -15.79
CA VAL A 105 -7.72 0.16 -15.43
C VAL A 105 -7.26 1.29 -14.53
N LEU A 106 -6.90 2.47 -15.04
CA LEU A 106 -6.51 3.63 -14.20
C LEU A 106 -7.46 4.82 -14.32
N ASP A 107 -8.57 4.64 -15.04
CA ASP A 107 -9.57 5.68 -15.35
C ASP A 107 -10.68 5.76 -14.30
N PHE A 108 -10.33 5.92 -13.02
CA PHE A 108 -11.30 6.18 -11.97
C PHE A 108 -10.72 6.89 -10.75
N LYS A 109 -11.60 7.53 -9.97
CA LYS A 109 -11.31 8.09 -8.64
C LYS A 109 -11.95 7.23 -7.56
N VAL A 110 -11.54 7.44 -6.31
CA VAL A 110 -12.09 6.74 -5.15
C VAL A 110 -12.48 7.73 -4.06
N SER A 111 -13.64 7.50 -3.44
CA SER A 111 -14.02 8.12 -2.18
C SER A 111 -14.21 7.05 -1.13
N ILE A 112 -13.68 7.25 0.07
CA ILE A 112 -13.79 6.31 1.19
C ILE A 112 -14.55 7.01 2.33
N SER A 113 -15.39 6.27 3.02
CA SER A 113 -16.02 6.64 4.28
C SER A 113 -15.66 5.58 5.32
N THR A 114 -15.11 5.96 6.46
CA THR A 114 -14.73 5.03 7.53
C THR A 114 -14.73 5.69 8.91
N ASP A 115 -15.11 4.91 9.92
CA ASP A 115 -14.98 5.29 11.34
C ASP A 115 -13.71 4.72 12.00
N LEU A 116 -12.85 4.07 11.20
CA LEU A 116 -11.61 3.46 11.67
C LEU A 116 -10.53 4.52 11.92
N ASN A 117 -9.78 4.33 12.99
CA ASN A 117 -8.50 5.01 13.19
C ASN A 117 -7.40 4.19 12.51
N MET A 118 -6.70 4.74 11.54
CA MET A 118 -5.66 4.06 10.77
C MET A 118 -4.35 4.84 10.82
N ILE A 119 -3.23 4.12 10.80
CA ILE A 119 -1.89 4.73 10.70
C ILE A 119 -1.07 4.10 9.58
N PHE A 120 -0.49 4.95 8.73
CA PHE A 120 0.49 4.60 7.72
C PHE A 120 1.89 4.73 8.31
N ILE A 121 2.72 3.71 8.15
CA ILE A 121 4.09 3.73 8.67
C ILE A 121 5.05 3.30 7.56
N GLY A 122 6.06 4.13 7.30
CA GLY A 122 7.12 3.80 6.34
C GLY A 122 7.86 5.02 5.82
N ASP A 123 8.57 4.85 4.72
CA ASP A 123 9.45 5.87 4.13
C ASP A 123 8.69 6.94 3.31
N SER A 124 9.39 7.65 2.41
CA SER A 124 8.77 8.67 1.56
C SER A 124 7.73 8.10 0.59
N ILE A 125 7.80 6.83 0.22
CA ILE A 125 6.78 6.18 -0.61
C ILE A 125 5.51 6.00 0.23
N ALA A 126 5.64 5.54 1.48
CA ALA A 126 4.51 5.44 2.40
C ALA A 126 3.84 6.80 2.64
N SER A 127 4.61 7.88 2.70
CA SER A 127 4.07 9.26 2.79
C SER A 127 3.21 9.64 1.58
N GLN A 128 3.62 9.25 0.36
CA GLN A 128 2.88 9.57 -0.86
C GLN A 128 1.57 8.78 -0.91
N LEU A 129 1.66 7.52 -0.52
CA LEU A 129 0.53 6.60 -0.47
C LEU A 129 -0.47 6.98 0.62
N SER A 130 -0.01 7.46 1.79
CA SER A 130 -0.88 8.00 2.84
C SER A 130 -1.58 9.29 2.41
N GLN A 131 -0.88 10.19 1.71
CA GLN A 131 -1.51 11.39 1.13
C GLN A 131 -2.55 11.05 0.07
N ALA A 132 -2.27 10.05 -0.77
CA ALA A 132 -3.23 9.55 -1.74
C ALA A 132 -4.47 8.99 -1.05
N PHE A 133 -4.30 8.27 0.07
CA PHE A 133 -5.40 7.77 0.87
C PHE A 133 -6.19 8.89 1.56
N ASP A 134 -5.51 9.84 2.20
CA ASP A 134 -6.10 11.03 2.82
C ASP A 134 -6.97 11.79 1.82
N ALA A 135 -6.53 11.87 0.56
CA ALA A 135 -7.32 12.46 -0.51
C ALA A 135 -8.70 11.82 -0.66
N THR A 136 -8.80 10.51 -0.49
CA THR A 136 -10.04 9.75 -0.69
C THR A 136 -10.98 9.78 0.51
N VAL A 137 -10.45 9.95 1.73
CA VAL A 137 -11.23 9.94 2.98
C VAL A 137 -11.62 11.34 3.45
N LEU A 138 -11.01 12.41 2.95
CA LEU A 138 -11.39 13.78 3.32
C LEU A 138 -12.58 14.28 2.49
N GLU A 139 -13.45 15.10 3.10
CA GLU A 139 -14.53 15.75 2.35
C GLU A 139 -13.97 16.82 1.39
N PRO A 140 -14.66 17.10 0.27
CA PRO A 140 -14.22 18.11 -0.70
C PRO A 140 -13.95 19.48 -0.08
N HIS A 141 -14.71 19.84 0.98
CA HIS A 141 -14.59 21.11 1.71
C HIS A 141 -13.52 21.13 2.81
N TYR A 142 -12.93 19.98 3.16
CA TYR A 142 -11.74 19.95 4.02
C TYR A 142 -10.52 20.29 3.19
N ASP A 143 -10.26 21.60 3.01
CA ASP A 143 -9.05 22.11 2.36
C ASP A 143 -7.77 21.73 3.13
N TYR A 144 -6.59 21.77 2.53
CA TYR A 144 -5.31 21.66 3.23
C TYR A 144 -5.17 22.76 4.31
N ASN A 145 -5.83 23.90 4.11
CA ASN A 145 -5.97 24.97 5.09
C ASN A 145 -7.07 24.73 6.13
N SER A 146 -7.87 23.67 5.99
CA SER A 146 -8.89 23.33 6.97
C SER A 146 -8.25 22.65 8.17
N ASN A 147 -8.84 22.87 9.35
CA ASN A 147 -8.38 22.32 10.62
C ASN A 147 -8.41 20.78 10.70
N SER A 148 -8.67 20.04 9.62
CA SER A 148 -8.69 18.58 9.62
C SER A 148 -7.31 17.95 9.37
N VAL A 149 -6.40 18.62 8.64
CA VAL A 149 -5.01 18.16 8.42
C VAL A 149 -4.09 19.02 9.29
N LYS A 150 -3.90 18.63 10.57
CA LYS A 150 -3.40 19.58 11.57
C LYS A 150 -1.88 19.68 11.70
N ARG A 151 -1.09 18.70 11.26
CA ARG A 151 0.36 18.70 11.55
C ARG A 151 1.20 18.19 10.40
N HIS A 152 2.10 19.07 9.93
CA HIS A 152 3.28 18.69 9.18
C HIS A 152 4.50 19.10 9.99
N PHE A 153 5.24 18.12 10.51
CA PHE A 153 6.59 18.38 11.00
C PHE A 153 7.54 18.32 9.81
N HIS A 154 8.04 19.49 9.41
CA HIS A 154 9.06 19.60 8.37
C HIS A 154 10.45 19.59 9.00
N ASN A 155 11.31 18.69 8.56
CA ASN A 155 12.67 18.54 9.07
C ASN A 155 13.66 19.67 8.66
N SER A 156 13.21 20.76 8.05
CA SER A 156 14.09 21.88 7.75
C SER A 156 13.32 23.19 7.71
N GLN A 157 13.53 24.06 8.70
CA GLN A 157 13.08 25.45 8.63
C GLN A 157 13.89 26.26 7.59
N HIS A 158 15.03 25.75 7.10
CA HIS A 158 15.97 26.53 6.29
C HIS A 158 16.00 26.12 4.81
N PHE A 159 15.46 24.96 4.46
CA PHE A 159 15.39 24.45 3.08
C PHE A 159 14.02 23.84 2.81
N PRO A 160 13.00 24.66 2.48
CA PRO A 160 11.65 24.18 2.17
C PRO A 160 11.63 23.15 1.03
N GLU A 161 12.61 23.19 0.13
CA GLU A 161 12.77 22.22 -0.98
C GLU A 161 13.18 20.80 -0.53
N VAL A 162 13.70 20.64 0.70
CA VAL A 162 14.11 19.35 1.29
C VAL A 162 13.20 18.97 2.47
N ALA A 163 12.09 19.70 2.63
CA ALA A 163 11.19 19.52 3.74
C ALA A 163 10.42 18.21 3.58
N HIS A 164 10.74 17.26 4.44
CA HIS A 164 10.08 15.98 4.49
C HIS A 164 8.97 15.98 5.52
N ILE A 165 7.85 15.36 5.16
CA ILE A 165 6.75 15.12 6.07
C ILE A 165 7.14 13.97 6.98
N CYS A 166 7.11 14.25 8.27
CA CYS A 166 7.47 13.31 9.32
C CYS A 166 6.27 12.62 9.94
N VAL A 167 5.22 13.38 10.18
CA VAL A 167 3.97 12.91 10.75
C VAL A 167 2.86 13.69 10.06
N THR A 168 1.74 13.03 9.76
CA THR A 168 0.47 13.70 9.43
C THR A 168 -0.66 13.10 10.23
N GLU A 169 -1.67 13.92 10.49
CA GLU A 169 -2.92 13.50 11.11
C GLU A 169 -4.07 14.23 10.41
N SER A 170 -4.97 13.42 9.86
CA SER A 170 -6.19 13.79 9.19
C SER A 170 -7.36 13.34 10.06
N ALA A 171 -8.04 14.27 10.75
CA ALA A 171 -9.22 13.95 11.53
C ALA A 171 -10.18 15.14 11.77
N PRO A 172 -11.49 14.90 11.84
CA PRO A 172 -12.12 13.64 11.46
C PRO A 172 -12.09 13.46 9.93
N ILE A 173 -11.92 12.22 9.48
CA ILE A 173 -12.14 11.88 8.08
C ILE A 173 -13.63 11.58 7.82
N ARG A 174 -14.04 11.44 6.57
CA ARG A 174 -15.40 11.02 6.20
C ARG A 174 -15.72 9.69 6.90
N GLY A 175 -16.83 9.65 7.62
CA GLY A 175 -17.22 8.50 8.47
C GLY A 175 -16.81 8.64 9.94
N GLY A 176 -15.94 9.61 10.26
CA GLY A 176 -15.61 10.00 11.62
C GLY A 176 -14.32 9.42 12.19
N GLY A 177 -13.59 8.62 11.42
CA GLY A 177 -12.31 8.04 11.84
C GLY A 177 -11.13 9.01 11.79
N VAL A 178 -9.93 8.43 11.79
CA VAL A 178 -8.65 9.14 11.75
C VAL A 178 -7.73 8.46 10.74
N SER A 179 -7.01 9.24 9.93
CA SER A 179 -5.88 8.75 9.14
C SER A 179 -4.62 9.47 9.61
N ALA A 180 -3.60 8.71 9.99
CA ALA A 180 -2.32 9.25 10.41
C ALA A 180 -1.18 8.67 9.57
N TYR A 181 -0.07 9.38 9.49
CA TYR A 181 1.17 8.86 8.92
C TYR A 181 2.31 9.10 9.89
N MET A 182 3.20 8.13 10.03
CA MET A 182 4.48 8.26 10.70
C MET A 182 5.60 7.82 9.76
N ARG A 183 6.53 8.74 9.50
CA ARG A 183 7.71 8.44 8.72
C ARG A 183 8.69 7.58 9.51
N HIS A 184 9.14 6.52 8.86
CA HIS A 184 10.30 5.76 9.30
C HIS A 184 11.11 5.28 8.10
N ASN A 185 12.41 5.59 8.08
CA ASN A 185 13.27 5.22 6.94
C ASN A 185 13.95 3.86 7.13
N LEU A 186 13.80 3.19 8.27
CA LEU A 186 14.27 1.82 8.48
C LEU A 186 13.08 0.94 8.91
N MET A 187 13.32 -0.32 9.27
CA MET A 187 12.30 -1.10 9.98
C MET A 187 12.22 -0.62 11.43
N ILE A 188 11.03 -0.54 12.00
CA ILE A 188 10.85 -0.21 13.42
C ILE A 188 11.49 -1.33 14.25
N SER A 189 12.39 -0.96 15.15
CA SER A 189 13.04 -1.91 16.07
C SER A 189 13.16 -1.33 17.46
N SER A 190 13.25 -2.20 18.46
CA SER A 190 13.49 -1.81 19.86
C SER A 190 14.83 -1.10 20.01
N SER A 191 15.82 -1.52 19.21
CA SER A 191 17.18 -0.94 19.20
C SER A 191 17.23 0.49 18.62
N SER A 192 16.28 0.86 17.77
CA SER A 192 16.17 2.20 17.18
C SER A 192 15.21 3.12 17.93
N MET A 193 14.53 2.61 18.97
CA MET A 193 13.58 3.37 19.78
C MET A 193 14.29 4.40 20.67
N LYS A 194 13.71 5.60 20.77
CA LYS A 194 14.14 6.66 21.69
C LYS A 194 12.94 7.22 22.44
N ARG A 195 13.19 7.82 23.62
CA ARG A 195 12.15 8.53 24.37
C ARG A 195 11.69 9.81 23.64
N ARG A 196 12.63 10.55 23.06
CA ARG A 196 12.38 11.71 22.20
C ARG A 196 12.99 11.46 20.84
N GLY A 197 12.15 11.33 19.83
CA GLY A 197 12.55 11.11 18.45
C GLY A 197 12.59 12.42 17.69
N VAL A 198 13.73 12.72 17.07
CA VAL A 198 13.76 13.75 16.04
C VAL A 198 13.48 13.06 14.72
N CYS A 199 12.33 13.37 14.12
CA CYS A 199 12.10 12.96 12.75
C CYS A 199 12.96 13.81 11.81
N GLY A 200 14.00 13.16 11.30
CA GLY A 200 15.03 13.72 10.44
C GLY A 200 15.03 13.12 9.04
N HIS A 201 15.51 13.87 8.06
CA HIS A 201 15.95 13.32 6.77
C HIS A 201 17.04 12.29 7.04
N GLY A 202 16.80 11.05 6.64
CA GLY A 202 17.68 9.93 6.95
C GLY A 202 17.75 9.56 8.43
N SER A 203 16.84 10.06 9.27
CA SER A 203 16.71 9.56 10.64
C SER A 203 16.36 8.08 10.59
N LYS A 204 17.06 7.35 11.45
CA LYS A 204 16.97 5.90 11.65
C LYS A 204 16.28 5.55 12.96
N LEU A 205 15.93 6.56 13.75
CA LEU A 205 15.39 6.44 15.09
C LEU A 205 13.92 6.85 15.07
N TRP A 206 13.12 6.21 15.91
CA TRP A 206 11.72 6.56 16.14
C TRP A 206 11.49 6.88 17.61
N GLY A 207 10.53 7.76 17.90
CA GLY A 207 10.33 8.38 19.20
C GLY A 207 9.00 8.02 19.85
N LEU A 208 9.01 7.71 21.15
CA LEU A 208 7.77 7.52 21.93
C LEU A 208 6.94 8.80 22.04
N ASP A 209 7.58 9.96 22.05
CA ASP A 209 6.90 11.26 22.00
C ASP A 209 6.06 11.46 20.72
N VAL A 210 6.50 10.89 19.59
CA VAL A 210 5.72 10.89 18.35
C VAL A 210 4.50 9.98 18.49
N VAL A 211 4.67 8.80 19.09
CA VAL A 211 3.56 7.87 19.39
C VAL A 211 2.54 8.54 20.31
N ASP A 212 2.99 9.08 21.45
CA ASP A 212 2.16 9.75 22.43
C ASP A 212 1.41 10.92 21.78
N SER A 213 2.10 11.72 20.95
CA SER A 213 1.45 12.82 20.21
C SER A 213 0.33 12.36 19.30
N LEU A 214 0.48 11.21 18.62
CA LEU A 214 -0.53 10.65 17.72
C LEU A 214 -1.74 10.11 18.50
N LEU A 215 -1.50 9.45 19.64
CA LEU A 215 -2.56 8.88 20.48
C LEU A 215 -3.28 9.94 21.33
N ASP A 216 -2.59 11.01 21.71
CA ASP A 216 -3.13 12.13 22.49
C ASP A 216 -3.82 13.17 21.63
N TYR A 217 -3.73 13.04 20.31
CA TYR A 217 -4.38 13.96 19.40
C TYR A 217 -5.88 14.00 19.65
N GLN A 218 -6.40 15.23 19.68
CA GLN A 218 -7.77 15.56 20.01
C GLN A 218 -8.39 16.36 18.86
N TYR A 219 -9.55 15.89 18.40
CA TYR A 219 -10.31 16.52 17.33
C TYR A 219 -11.77 16.70 17.74
N GLN A 220 -12.41 17.70 17.13
CA GLN A 220 -13.84 17.94 17.30
C GLN A 220 -14.54 17.39 16.06
N HIS A 221 -15.61 16.63 16.25
CA HIS A 221 -16.48 16.35 15.12
C HIS A 221 -17.12 17.66 14.64
N PRO A 222 -17.18 17.90 13.33
CA PRO A 222 -18.05 18.93 12.79
C PRO A 222 -19.49 18.58 13.21
N VAL A 223 -19.97 19.14 14.30
CA VAL A 223 -21.39 19.04 14.66
C VAL A 223 -22.14 19.55 13.45
N SER A 224 -22.98 18.70 12.85
CA SER A 224 -23.57 18.98 11.55
C SER A 224 -24.30 20.32 11.59
N LYS A 225 -23.69 21.38 11.06
CA LYS A 225 -24.35 22.69 10.94
C LYS A 225 -25.63 22.60 10.10
N GLN A 226 -25.79 21.50 9.35
CA GLN A 226 -27.00 21.18 8.60
C GLN A 226 -28.21 20.78 9.46
N GLN A 227 -28.04 20.19 10.65
CA GLN A 227 -29.20 19.87 11.51
C GLN A 227 -29.86 21.12 12.13
N HIS A 228 -29.13 22.25 12.22
CA HIS A 228 -29.67 23.47 12.81
C HIS A 228 -30.49 24.33 11.85
N ARG A 229 -30.49 24.05 10.53
CA ARG A 229 -31.26 24.87 9.58
C ARG A 229 -32.76 24.53 9.51
N TYR A 230 -33.22 23.51 10.23
CA TYR A 230 -34.63 23.09 10.28
C TYR A 230 -35.30 23.26 11.65
N LYS A 231 -34.60 23.81 12.66
CA LYS A 231 -35.25 24.13 13.93
C LYS A 231 -35.85 25.55 13.87
N SER A 232 -37.15 25.55 13.64
CA SER A 232 -38.18 26.58 13.88
C SER A 232 -37.80 27.69 14.88
N ASP A 233 -38.13 28.94 14.52
CA ASP A 233 -37.83 30.24 15.18
C ASP A 233 -38.26 30.45 16.66
N ASN A 234 -38.65 29.43 17.43
CA ASN A 234 -39.37 29.65 18.69
C ASN A 234 -38.84 28.93 19.94
N GLN A 235 -37.56 28.53 20.01
CA GLN A 235 -37.01 27.98 21.26
C GLN A 235 -35.62 28.52 21.56
N SER A 236 -35.60 29.51 22.48
CA SER A 236 -34.42 30.13 23.07
C SER A 236 -33.81 29.25 24.18
N ASP A 237 -33.49 28.01 23.84
CA ASP A 237 -32.70 27.15 24.72
C ASP A 237 -31.24 27.20 24.23
N GLU A 238 -30.47 28.12 24.83
CA GLU A 238 -29.01 28.14 24.81
C GLU A 238 -28.45 26.91 25.56
N GLU A 239 -28.79 25.71 25.13
CA GLU A 239 -28.04 24.52 25.53
C GLU A 239 -26.67 24.62 24.88
N GLU A 240 -25.72 25.09 25.69
CA GLU A 240 -24.30 25.13 25.42
C GLU A 240 -23.84 23.73 24.99
N LEU A 241 -23.86 23.50 23.67
CA LEU A 241 -23.35 22.31 23.02
C LEU A 241 -21.85 22.22 23.30
N SER A 242 -21.53 21.69 24.48
CA SER A 242 -20.19 21.30 24.90
C SER A 242 -19.55 20.55 23.74
N HIS A 243 -18.61 21.22 23.07
CA HIS A 243 -17.86 20.66 21.96
C HIS A 243 -17.02 19.50 22.49
N ARG A 244 -17.62 18.30 22.54
CA ARG A 244 -16.97 17.10 23.04
C ARG A 244 -15.80 16.78 22.11
N SER A 245 -14.60 17.02 22.63
CA SER A 245 -13.35 16.63 21.99
C SER A 245 -13.23 15.11 22.03
N THR A 246 -12.91 14.49 20.90
CA THR A 246 -12.60 13.06 20.78
C THR A 246 -11.08 12.92 20.72
N ARG A 247 -10.53 12.05 21.58
CA ARG A 247 -9.12 11.65 21.54
C ARG A 247 -8.96 10.41 20.65
N VAL A 248 -7.87 10.34 19.87
CA VAL A 248 -7.56 9.16 19.03
C VAL A 248 -7.44 7.90 19.89
N GLY A 249 -6.57 7.92 20.90
CA GLY A 249 -6.41 6.88 21.92
C GLY A 249 -5.78 5.57 21.44
N ARG A 250 -6.17 5.06 20.28
CA ARG A 250 -5.62 3.88 19.60
C ARG A 250 -5.93 3.89 18.11
N PHE A 251 -5.17 3.11 17.35
CA PHE A 251 -5.45 2.83 15.93
C PHE A 251 -6.05 1.43 15.78
N ASN A 252 -7.09 1.28 14.96
CA ASN A 252 -7.66 -0.01 14.60
C ASN A 252 -6.71 -0.79 13.68
N ALA A 253 -6.14 -0.11 12.68
CA ALA A 253 -5.28 -0.72 11.68
C ALA A 253 -4.00 0.07 11.42
N ALA A 254 -2.93 -0.64 11.05
CA ALA A 254 -1.72 -0.04 10.50
C ALA A 254 -1.46 -0.52 9.07
N ILE A 255 -1.07 0.40 8.21
CA ILE A 255 -0.59 0.12 6.86
C ILE A 255 0.93 0.29 6.89
N LEU A 256 1.62 -0.84 6.90
CA LEU A 256 3.07 -0.91 7.01
C LEU A 256 3.70 -1.04 5.63
N LYS A 257 4.65 -0.16 5.35
CA LYS A 257 5.50 -0.24 4.18
C LYS A 257 6.94 -0.40 4.64
N ILE A 258 7.50 -1.60 4.46
CA ILE A 258 8.93 -1.83 4.63
C ILE A 258 9.68 -0.83 3.73
N PRO A 259 10.70 -0.12 4.22
CA PRO A 259 11.40 0.88 3.43
C PRO A 259 11.99 0.29 2.14
N ALA A 260 12.01 1.09 1.09
CA ALA A 260 12.60 0.67 -0.18
C ALA A 260 14.11 0.44 -0.07
N LEU A 261 14.65 -0.33 -1.03
CA LEU A 261 16.09 -0.34 -1.30
C LEU A 261 16.61 1.09 -1.46
N GLY A 262 17.81 1.36 -0.96
CA GLY A 262 18.38 2.70 -0.83
C GLY A 262 18.35 3.20 0.61
N TRP A 263 17.25 2.96 1.32
CA TRP A 263 17.20 3.10 2.78
C TRP A 263 17.72 1.84 3.47
N ILE A 264 17.26 0.69 2.99
CA ILE A 264 17.82 -0.63 3.31
C ILE A 264 19.06 -0.79 2.45
N LYS A 265 20.23 -0.85 3.10
CA LYS A 265 21.53 -0.94 2.41
C LYS A 265 21.81 -2.33 1.86
N ASP A 266 21.32 -3.36 2.55
CA ASP A 266 21.46 -4.76 2.20
C ASP A 266 20.07 -5.40 2.33
N ILE A 267 19.49 -5.84 1.22
CA ILE A 267 18.16 -6.45 1.22
C ILE A 267 18.12 -7.71 2.11
N ASN A 268 19.25 -8.40 2.25
CA ASN A 268 19.36 -9.59 3.08
C ASN A 268 19.30 -9.27 4.59
N SER A 269 19.43 -8.00 4.98
CA SER A 269 19.21 -7.59 6.38
C SER A 269 17.73 -7.55 6.76
N VAL A 270 16.83 -7.67 5.80
CA VAL A 270 15.39 -7.82 6.06
C VAL A 270 15.11 -9.28 6.36
N THR A 271 15.00 -9.59 7.65
CA THR A 271 14.71 -10.95 8.13
C THR A 271 13.28 -11.08 8.61
N LYS A 272 12.81 -12.32 8.74
CA LYS A 272 11.46 -12.64 9.23
C LYS A 272 11.26 -12.07 10.63
N GLU A 273 12.25 -12.22 11.48
CA GLU A 273 12.25 -11.77 12.87
C GLU A 273 12.15 -10.26 12.97
N ALA A 274 12.82 -9.54 12.06
CA ALA A 274 12.78 -8.08 12.06
C ALA A 274 11.42 -7.52 11.60
N ILE A 275 10.78 -8.19 10.63
CA ILE A 275 9.40 -7.85 10.22
C ILE A 275 8.42 -8.13 11.38
N ILE A 276 8.56 -9.28 12.04
CA ILE A 276 7.73 -9.64 13.21
C ILE A 276 7.93 -8.64 14.35
N GLU A 277 9.18 -8.26 14.66
CA GLU A 277 9.47 -7.25 15.68
C GLU A 277 8.77 -5.91 15.34
N GLU A 278 8.84 -5.47 14.08
CA GLU A 278 8.15 -4.25 13.64
C GLU A 278 6.63 -4.35 13.83
N ILE A 279 6.00 -5.46 13.46
CA ILE A 279 4.57 -5.72 13.68
C ILE A 279 4.21 -5.65 15.17
N ASP A 280 5.00 -6.33 16.02
CA ASP A 280 4.76 -6.40 17.46
C ASP A 280 4.90 -5.02 18.11
N LEU A 281 5.90 -4.23 17.71
CA LEU A 281 6.10 -2.87 18.20
C LEU A 281 4.96 -1.95 17.76
N VAL A 282 4.51 -2.06 16.51
CA VAL A 282 3.36 -1.29 16.02
C VAL A 282 2.10 -1.65 16.81
N GLY A 283 1.84 -2.94 16.99
CA GLY A 283 0.74 -3.42 17.82
C GLY A 283 0.80 -2.88 19.23
N LYS A 284 1.96 -2.98 19.88
CA LYS A 284 2.16 -2.60 21.29
C LYS A 284 1.99 -1.11 21.52
N TYR A 285 2.61 -0.27 20.69
CA TYR A 285 2.72 1.16 20.94
C TYR A 285 1.56 1.96 20.33
N PHE A 286 0.94 1.48 19.25
CA PHE A 286 -0.19 2.18 18.60
C PHE A 286 -1.55 1.55 18.92
N GLY A 287 -1.57 0.41 19.63
CA GLY A 287 -2.79 -0.31 19.97
C GLY A 287 -3.48 -0.96 18.76
N VAL A 288 -2.70 -1.29 17.72
CA VAL A 288 -3.17 -1.81 16.44
C VAL A 288 -3.57 -3.28 16.56
N GLU A 289 -4.72 -3.63 15.98
CA GLU A 289 -5.24 -4.99 15.95
C GLU A 289 -5.11 -5.64 14.56
N THR A 290 -5.10 -4.85 13.48
CA THR A 290 -4.94 -5.33 12.11
C THR A 290 -3.76 -4.64 11.44
N VAL A 291 -2.89 -5.42 10.79
CA VAL A 291 -1.77 -4.89 10.02
C VAL A 291 -1.95 -5.25 8.55
N ILE A 292 -1.85 -4.27 7.66
CA ILE A 292 -1.72 -4.48 6.21
C ILE A 292 -0.25 -4.21 5.87
N ILE A 293 0.45 -5.19 5.28
CA ILE A 293 1.82 -5.00 4.82
C ILE A 293 1.83 -4.87 3.30
N SER A 294 2.26 -3.72 2.79
CA SER A 294 2.45 -3.52 1.36
C SER A 294 3.75 -4.17 0.89
N THR A 295 3.68 -4.99 -0.15
CA THR A 295 4.88 -5.58 -0.76
C THR A 295 5.84 -4.52 -1.31
N LEU A 296 7.14 -4.84 -1.31
CA LEU A 296 8.22 -4.01 -1.83
C LEU A 296 8.17 -3.94 -3.35
N THR A 297 8.12 -2.73 -3.88
CA THR A 297 8.08 -2.45 -5.31
C THR A 297 9.48 -2.33 -5.91
N PHE A 298 9.60 -2.51 -7.23
CA PHE A 298 10.81 -2.09 -7.94
C PHE A 298 11.03 -0.57 -7.79
N SER A 299 12.29 -0.14 -7.78
CA SER A 299 12.67 1.28 -7.76
C SER A 299 14.03 1.50 -8.42
N ASN A 300 14.40 2.77 -8.59
CA ASN A 300 15.70 3.16 -9.12
C ASN A 300 16.89 2.76 -8.23
N ASN A 301 16.67 2.34 -6.98
CA ASN A 301 17.71 1.86 -6.09
C ASN A 301 18.06 0.37 -6.27
N VAL A 302 17.30 -0.36 -7.10
CA VAL A 302 17.63 -1.75 -7.51
C VAL A 302 18.75 -1.69 -8.56
N LYS A 303 19.97 -2.10 -8.22
CA LYS A 303 21.14 -1.91 -9.09
C LYS A 303 21.43 -3.15 -9.93
N THR A 304 21.08 -4.33 -9.42
CA THR A 304 21.35 -5.62 -10.06
C THR A 304 20.09 -6.47 -10.09
N LEU A 305 20.14 -7.58 -10.85
CA LEU A 305 19.08 -8.59 -10.80
C LEU A 305 19.05 -9.31 -9.43
N ASP A 306 20.20 -9.42 -8.75
CA ASP A 306 20.27 -9.98 -7.41
C ASP A 306 19.54 -9.09 -6.38
N ASP A 307 19.64 -7.76 -6.51
CA ASP A 307 18.85 -6.82 -5.69
C ASP A 307 17.34 -7.04 -5.92
N TRP A 308 16.95 -7.29 -7.17
CA TRP A 308 15.56 -7.57 -7.53
C TRP A 308 15.08 -8.90 -6.95
N GLU A 309 15.87 -9.97 -7.09
CA GLU A 309 15.58 -11.27 -6.51
C GLU A 309 15.47 -11.20 -4.97
N GLY A 310 16.31 -10.38 -4.33
CA GLY A 310 16.23 -10.10 -2.90
C GLY A 310 14.90 -9.46 -2.50
N ILE A 311 14.40 -8.49 -3.28
CA ILE A 311 13.07 -7.91 -3.06
C ILE A 311 11.97 -8.97 -3.18
N GLN A 312 12.05 -9.85 -4.20
CA GLN A 312 11.08 -10.92 -4.39
C GLN A 312 11.05 -11.88 -3.19
N LYS A 313 12.22 -12.22 -2.63
CA LYS A 313 12.35 -13.04 -1.41
C LYS A 313 11.72 -12.36 -0.20
N VAL A 314 11.90 -11.05 -0.03
CA VAL A 314 11.24 -10.30 1.06
C VAL A 314 9.73 -10.29 0.86
N ASN A 315 9.23 -10.11 -0.37
CA ASN A 315 7.80 -10.18 -0.65
C ASN A 315 7.20 -11.55 -0.32
N GLU A 316 7.91 -12.63 -0.66
CA GLU A 316 7.49 -13.97 -0.28
C GLU A 316 7.50 -14.15 1.24
N MET A 317 8.51 -13.61 1.94
CA MET A 317 8.57 -13.62 3.39
C MET A 317 7.36 -12.91 4.03
N ILE A 318 6.94 -11.76 3.49
CA ILE A 318 5.73 -11.04 3.93
C ILE A 318 4.49 -11.93 3.79
N ARG A 319 4.31 -12.58 2.63
CA ARG A 319 3.19 -13.50 2.39
C ARG A 319 3.18 -14.67 3.36
N GLN A 320 4.34 -15.27 3.61
CA GLN A 320 4.47 -16.37 4.55
C GLN A 320 4.20 -15.95 6.00
N ILE A 321 4.67 -14.76 6.41
CA ILE A 321 4.33 -14.21 7.74
C ILE A 321 2.82 -14.03 7.87
N ALA A 322 2.17 -13.41 6.89
CA ALA A 322 0.72 -13.21 6.92
C ALA A 322 -0.03 -14.55 7.02
N LYS A 323 0.31 -15.51 6.15
CA LYS A 323 -0.32 -16.84 6.10
C LYS A 323 -0.14 -17.66 7.38
N SER A 324 1.04 -17.57 8.01
CA SER A 324 1.38 -18.31 9.22
C SER A 324 1.19 -17.51 10.51
N TRP A 325 0.56 -16.33 10.45
CA TRP A 325 0.34 -15.51 11.64
C TRP A 325 -0.64 -16.18 12.60
N GLU A 326 -0.16 -16.48 13.80
CA GLU A 326 -0.96 -17.05 14.87
C GLU A 326 -1.15 -16.02 15.99
N PHE A 327 -2.37 -15.52 16.12
CA PHE A 327 -2.72 -14.63 17.22
C PHE A 327 -2.63 -15.38 18.56
N SER A 328 -1.94 -14.79 19.54
CA SER A 328 -1.80 -15.36 20.87
C SER A 328 -1.97 -14.28 21.94
N PRO A 329 -3.17 -14.17 22.57
CA PRO A 329 -3.42 -13.17 23.62
C PRO A 329 -2.47 -13.32 24.81
N THR A 330 -2.05 -14.55 25.11
CA THR A 330 -1.18 -14.88 26.25
C THR A 330 0.26 -14.40 26.07
N LYS A 331 0.68 -14.13 24.83
CA LYS A 331 2.02 -13.61 24.52
C LYS A 331 2.09 -12.08 24.52
N GLY A 332 1.00 -11.39 24.85
CA GLY A 332 0.92 -9.92 24.79
C GLY A 332 0.95 -9.36 23.37
N ILE A 333 0.69 -10.21 22.36
CA ILE A 333 0.57 -9.81 20.96
C ILE A 333 -0.80 -9.13 20.79
N SER A 334 -0.83 -7.88 20.35
CA SER A 334 -2.08 -7.15 20.10
C SER A 334 -2.60 -7.30 18.67
N VAL A 335 -1.71 -7.58 17.71
CA VAL A 335 -2.07 -7.77 16.30
C VAL A 335 -2.74 -9.13 16.11
N ARG A 336 -4.02 -9.10 15.77
CA ARG A 336 -4.86 -10.28 15.53
C ARG A 336 -4.71 -10.82 14.12
N LEU A 337 -4.49 -9.92 13.16
CA LEU A 337 -4.52 -10.26 11.75
C LEU A 337 -3.49 -9.46 10.97
N ILE A 338 -2.83 -10.14 10.04
CA ILE A 338 -1.92 -9.55 9.06
C ILE A 338 -2.46 -9.85 7.67
N LEU A 339 -2.67 -8.81 6.87
CA LEU A 339 -3.06 -8.87 5.47
C LEU A 339 -1.88 -8.42 4.59
N VAL A 340 -1.83 -8.90 3.35
CA VAL A 340 -0.88 -8.44 2.33
C VAL A 340 -1.59 -7.56 1.33
N GLN A 341 -0.98 -6.42 1.02
CA GLN A 341 -1.36 -5.61 -0.12
C GLN A 341 -0.32 -5.80 -1.23
N GLU A 342 -0.73 -6.37 -2.35
CA GLU A 342 0.14 -6.76 -3.47
C GLU A 342 0.59 -5.58 -4.35
N LEU A 343 1.08 -4.51 -3.72
CA LEU A 343 1.54 -3.29 -4.37
C LEU A 343 2.66 -3.56 -5.39
N ALA A 344 3.56 -4.50 -5.10
CA ALA A 344 4.62 -4.93 -6.01
C ALA A 344 4.06 -5.55 -7.30
N ASN A 345 3.03 -6.41 -7.18
CA ASN A 345 2.37 -7.02 -8.33
C ASN A 345 1.78 -5.93 -9.24
N PHE A 346 0.98 -5.02 -8.68
CA PHE A 346 0.37 -3.92 -9.43
C PHE A 346 1.42 -3.04 -10.13
N THR A 347 2.41 -2.56 -9.38
CA THR A 347 3.40 -1.62 -9.91
C THR A 347 4.33 -2.25 -10.94
N ASN A 348 4.68 -3.53 -10.78
CA ASN A 348 5.42 -4.25 -11.81
C ASN A 348 4.59 -4.43 -13.08
N GLN A 349 3.30 -4.76 -12.98
CA GLN A 349 2.46 -4.92 -14.17
C GLN A 349 2.39 -3.60 -14.96
N LEU A 350 2.35 -2.45 -14.28
CA LEU A 350 2.43 -1.12 -14.91
C LEU A 350 3.74 -0.95 -15.69
N ILE A 351 4.88 -1.25 -15.06
CA ILE A 351 6.21 -1.10 -15.68
C ILE A 351 6.34 -2.03 -16.90
N TRP A 352 5.90 -3.29 -16.79
CA TRP A 352 5.92 -4.26 -17.89
C TRP A 352 5.03 -3.84 -19.05
N THR A 353 3.80 -3.40 -18.75
CA THR A 353 2.86 -2.93 -19.78
C THR A 353 3.41 -1.71 -20.52
N ASN A 354 4.02 -0.76 -19.79
CA ASN A 354 4.67 0.38 -20.40
C ASN A 354 5.92 -0.01 -21.22
N ALA A 355 6.73 -0.94 -20.73
CA ALA A 355 7.86 -1.47 -21.48
C ALA A 355 7.43 -2.16 -22.77
N LYS A 356 6.38 -2.98 -22.75
CA LYS A 356 5.80 -3.59 -23.96
C LYS A 356 5.39 -2.51 -24.97
N HIS A 357 4.72 -1.45 -24.51
CA HIS A 357 4.35 -0.30 -25.36
C HIS A 357 5.56 0.41 -25.97
N MET A 358 6.67 0.51 -25.22
CA MET A 358 7.93 1.09 -25.68
C MET A 358 8.74 0.18 -26.62
N GLY A 359 8.25 -1.04 -26.91
CA GLY A 359 8.89 -2.00 -27.81
C GLY A 359 9.94 -2.88 -27.17
N TYR A 360 9.91 -3.07 -25.84
CA TYR A 360 10.70 -4.12 -25.19
C TYR A 360 10.05 -5.50 -25.43
N ASP A 361 10.87 -6.54 -25.61
CA ASP A 361 10.41 -7.93 -25.67
C ASP A 361 10.14 -8.46 -24.26
N VAL A 362 8.97 -8.12 -23.72
CA VAL A 362 8.54 -8.46 -22.35
C VAL A 362 7.12 -9.01 -22.31
N ASP A 363 6.69 -9.70 -23.37
CA ASP A 363 5.38 -10.33 -23.41
C ASP A 363 5.30 -11.46 -22.36
N LEU A 364 4.41 -11.28 -21.38
CA LEU A 364 4.25 -12.16 -20.22
C LEU A 364 2.77 -12.32 -19.87
N ASP A 365 2.47 -13.49 -19.31
CA ASP A 365 1.21 -13.78 -18.65
C ASP A 365 1.36 -13.53 -17.15
N PHE A 366 0.68 -12.47 -16.66
CA PHE A 366 0.72 -12.09 -15.24
C PHE A 366 0.00 -13.09 -14.31
N SER A 367 -0.71 -14.09 -14.85
CA SER A 367 -1.30 -15.16 -14.05
C SER A 367 -0.28 -16.22 -13.59
N ILE A 368 0.92 -16.22 -14.17
CA ILE A 368 1.96 -17.20 -13.84
C ILE A 368 2.70 -16.79 -12.57
N ASN A 369 2.77 -17.68 -11.58
CA ASN A 369 3.55 -17.43 -10.36
C ASN A 369 5.04 -17.17 -10.68
N GLY A 370 5.60 -16.11 -10.12
CA GLY A 370 7.00 -15.71 -10.35
C GLY A 370 7.26 -15.03 -11.69
N TRP A 371 6.22 -14.59 -12.41
CA TRP A 371 6.34 -13.87 -13.68
C TRP A 371 7.27 -12.64 -13.58
N ASP A 372 7.32 -12.01 -12.40
CA ASP A 372 8.07 -10.80 -12.12
C ASP A 372 9.60 -11.01 -12.09
N GLY A 373 10.06 -12.27 -12.05
CA GLY A 373 11.47 -12.64 -12.27
C GLY A 373 11.80 -12.90 -13.75
N MET A 374 10.79 -13.10 -14.61
CA MET A 374 10.99 -13.47 -16.01
C MET A 374 11.34 -12.24 -16.85
N LYS A 375 12.38 -12.37 -17.69
CA LYS A 375 12.85 -11.31 -18.59
C LYS A 375 13.12 -9.97 -17.89
N ALA A 376 13.41 -9.95 -16.59
CA ALA A 376 13.52 -8.71 -15.78
C ALA A 376 14.72 -7.79 -16.12
N SER A 377 15.60 -8.16 -17.06
CA SER A 377 16.80 -7.38 -17.40
C SER A 377 16.48 -5.98 -17.94
N PHE A 378 15.34 -5.79 -18.61
CA PHE A 378 14.92 -4.48 -19.10
C PHE A 378 14.66 -3.47 -17.98
N LEU A 379 14.38 -3.91 -16.75
CA LEU A 379 14.25 -3.03 -15.59
C LEU A 379 15.55 -2.25 -15.31
N LEU A 380 16.69 -2.81 -15.70
CA LEU A 380 18.00 -2.20 -15.54
C LEU A 380 18.43 -1.36 -16.75
N ASP A 381 17.57 -1.22 -17.77
CA ASP A 381 17.77 -0.24 -18.83
C ASP A 381 17.52 1.17 -18.28
N ARG A 382 18.60 1.95 -18.13
CA ARG A 382 18.65 3.18 -17.33
C ARG A 382 19.30 4.30 -18.12
N PHE A 383 18.99 5.54 -17.74
CA PHE A 383 19.70 6.71 -18.24
C PHE A 383 21.19 6.68 -17.89
N GLU A 384 21.95 7.50 -18.61
CA GLU A 384 23.32 7.80 -18.21
C GLU A 384 23.37 8.36 -16.80
N ARG A 385 24.37 7.91 -16.05
CA ARG A 385 24.59 8.40 -14.69
C ARG A 385 25.07 9.86 -14.73
N VAL A 386 24.13 10.76 -14.50
CA VAL A 386 24.40 12.21 -14.42
C VAL A 386 25.11 12.62 -13.13
N SER A 387 25.01 11.83 -12.05
CA SER A 387 25.74 12.11 -10.80
C SER A 387 26.08 10.85 -10.01
N LYS A 388 27.10 10.95 -9.14
CA LYS A 388 27.44 9.85 -8.23
C LYS A 388 26.40 9.60 -7.13
N TYR A 389 25.55 10.58 -6.84
CA TYR A 389 24.59 10.53 -5.73
C TYR A 389 23.19 10.11 -6.14
N PHE A 390 22.88 10.15 -7.43
CA PHE A 390 21.56 9.81 -7.96
C PHE A 390 21.65 8.57 -8.82
N TRP A 391 20.90 7.52 -8.46
CA TRP A 391 20.77 6.36 -9.33
C TRP A 391 19.86 6.70 -10.50
N PRO A 392 20.33 6.51 -11.74
CA PRO A 392 19.54 6.84 -12.91
C PRO A 392 18.27 5.97 -12.91
N PRO A 393 17.09 6.57 -13.13
CA PRO A 393 15.86 5.81 -13.13
C PRO A 393 15.82 4.82 -14.28
N SER A 394 14.99 3.79 -14.10
CA SER A 394 14.69 2.82 -15.14
C SER A 394 13.87 3.50 -16.23
N ILE A 395 14.35 3.45 -17.47
CA ILE A 395 13.69 4.02 -18.65
C ILE A 395 12.23 3.53 -18.78
N PRO A 396 11.92 2.22 -18.73
CA PRO A 396 10.53 1.73 -18.82
C PRO A 396 9.65 2.18 -17.63
N MET A 397 10.24 2.61 -16.52
CA MET A 397 9.48 3.08 -15.36
C MET A 397 9.09 4.55 -15.48
N VAL A 398 9.94 5.41 -16.05
CA VAL A 398 9.73 6.87 -16.06
C VAL A 398 9.37 7.47 -17.43
N CYS A 399 9.65 6.77 -18.53
CA CYS A 399 9.43 7.28 -19.89
C CYS A 399 8.14 6.76 -20.50
N SER A 400 7.48 7.55 -21.34
CA SER A 400 6.36 7.08 -22.15
C SER A 400 6.76 6.48 -23.48
N LYS A 401 7.96 6.81 -23.97
CA LYS A 401 8.51 6.30 -25.23
C LYS A 401 9.98 5.98 -25.06
N ARG A 402 10.45 4.97 -25.79
CA ARG A 402 11.86 4.61 -25.79
C ARG A 402 12.67 5.80 -26.33
N PRO A 403 13.66 6.30 -25.58
CA PRO A 403 14.47 7.40 -26.05
C PRO A 403 15.37 6.98 -27.22
N ASN A 404 15.72 7.94 -28.10
CA ASN A 404 16.62 7.69 -29.22
C ASN A 404 18.08 7.77 -28.76
N GLY A 405 18.83 6.69 -28.94
CA GLY A 405 20.26 6.62 -28.65
C GLY A 405 20.61 6.03 -27.27
N THR A 406 21.90 5.90 -27.00
CA THR A 406 22.43 5.26 -25.78
C THR A 406 22.77 6.26 -24.67
N ASN A 407 22.97 7.54 -25.03
CA ASN A 407 23.47 8.57 -24.13
C ASN A 407 22.35 9.50 -23.67
N VAL A 408 21.30 8.90 -23.14
CA VAL A 408 20.05 9.61 -22.87
C VAL A 408 20.06 10.10 -21.43
N ARG A 409 19.79 11.39 -21.25
CA ARG A 409 19.72 12.05 -19.92
C ARG A 409 18.30 12.42 -19.50
N SER A 410 17.34 12.36 -20.41
CA SER A 410 15.92 12.66 -20.16
C SER A 410 15.04 12.04 -21.24
N CYS A 411 13.74 11.98 -20.97
CA CYS A 411 12.72 11.56 -21.92
C CYS A 411 11.42 12.30 -21.65
N VAL A 412 10.41 12.09 -22.51
CA VAL A 412 9.04 12.48 -22.18
C VAL A 412 8.55 11.55 -21.06
N GLN A 413 8.22 12.13 -19.90
CA GLN A 413 7.83 11.37 -18.72
C GLN A 413 6.44 10.75 -18.89
N ASN A 414 6.24 9.57 -18.31
CA ASN A 414 4.92 8.93 -18.17
C ASN A 414 4.22 9.36 -16.88
N LYS A 415 2.97 8.92 -16.71
CA LYS A 415 2.16 9.11 -15.49
C LYS A 415 2.28 7.94 -14.50
N ILE A 416 3.38 7.17 -14.55
CA ILE A 416 3.64 6.05 -13.62
C ILE A 416 4.56 6.52 -12.50
N SER A 417 5.73 7.06 -12.86
CA SER A 417 6.74 7.51 -11.91
C SER A 417 7.48 8.74 -12.42
N PRO A 418 7.61 9.82 -11.62
CA PRO A 418 8.35 11.00 -12.03
C PRO A 418 9.87 10.81 -11.98
N ASP A 419 10.38 9.94 -11.09
CA ASP A 419 11.82 9.83 -10.79
C ASP A 419 12.34 8.39 -10.60
N GLY A 420 11.48 7.39 -10.78
CA GLY A 420 11.79 5.98 -10.62
C GLY A 420 11.87 5.49 -9.17
N GLY A 421 11.68 6.37 -8.17
CA GLY A 421 11.62 6.01 -6.75
C GLY A 421 10.26 6.30 -6.12
N HIS A 422 9.54 7.25 -6.69
CA HIS A 422 8.22 7.71 -6.24
C HIS A 422 7.15 7.38 -7.28
N TRP A 423 5.89 7.40 -6.85
CA TRP A 423 4.75 7.06 -7.71
C TRP A 423 3.92 8.29 -8.03
N CYS A 424 3.34 8.34 -9.23
CA CYS A 424 2.33 9.34 -9.59
C CYS A 424 1.03 9.03 -8.86
N THR A 425 0.86 9.57 -7.65
CA THR A 425 -0.32 9.33 -6.81
C THR A 425 -1.65 9.75 -7.44
N PRO A 426 -1.75 10.76 -8.32
CA PRO A 426 -3.02 11.01 -9.02
C PRO A 426 -3.45 9.86 -9.93
N THR A 427 -2.52 9.03 -10.36
CA THR A 427 -2.76 7.89 -11.25
C THR A 427 -2.90 6.57 -10.48
N LEU A 428 -1.99 6.30 -9.54
CA LEU A 428 -1.97 5.01 -8.81
C LEU A 428 -2.79 5.06 -7.50
N GLY A 429 -2.98 6.26 -6.94
CA GLY A 429 -3.61 6.49 -5.65
C GLY A 429 -5.04 5.95 -5.53
N PRO A 430 -5.92 6.09 -6.55
CA PRO A 430 -7.26 5.51 -6.53
C PRO A 430 -7.25 4.00 -6.27
N ARG A 431 -6.49 3.22 -7.07
CA ARG A 431 -6.33 1.76 -6.88
C ARG A 431 -5.73 1.41 -5.52
N TYR A 432 -4.67 2.12 -5.14
CA TYR A 432 -4.04 1.95 -3.83
C TYR A 432 -5.05 2.09 -2.69
N SER A 433 -5.82 3.17 -2.70
CA SER A 433 -6.76 3.49 -1.62
C SER A 433 -7.96 2.54 -1.61
N ALA A 434 -8.49 2.18 -2.78
CA ALA A 434 -9.55 1.17 -2.89
C ALA A 434 -9.12 -0.19 -2.34
N SER A 435 -7.87 -0.62 -2.59
CA SER A 435 -7.38 -1.89 -2.05
C SER A 435 -7.31 -1.87 -0.52
N ILE A 436 -6.90 -0.75 0.11
CA ILE A 436 -6.92 -0.63 1.58
C ILE A 436 -8.35 -0.70 2.10
N ALA A 437 -9.28 0.03 1.47
CA ALA A 437 -10.69 -0.03 1.88
C ALA A 437 -11.27 -1.43 1.75
N CYS A 438 -10.95 -2.13 0.65
CA CYS A 438 -11.38 -3.50 0.42
C CYS A 438 -10.81 -4.46 1.47
N LEU A 439 -9.49 -4.40 1.74
CA LEU A 439 -8.82 -5.24 2.73
C LEU A 439 -9.36 -5.00 4.15
N LEU A 440 -9.54 -3.74 4.54
CA LEU A 440 -10.14 -3.42 5.84
C LEU A 440 -11.61 -3.84 5.90
N GLY A 441 -12.35 -3.77 4.79
CA GLY A 441 -13.71 -4.27 4.71
C GLY A 441 -13.81 -5.77 5.00
N CYS A 442 -12.87 -6.57 4.48
CA CYS A 442 -12.77 -8.00 4.79
C CYS A 442 -12.76 -8.28 6.31
N VAL A 443 -12.18 -7.37 7.10
CA VAL A 443 -12.02 -7.53 8.55
C VAL A 443 -13.17 -6.88 9.32
N TYR A 444 -13.55 -5.66 8.95
CA TYR A 444 -14.38 -4.79 9.77
C TYR A 444 -15.84 -4.68 9.32
N ASN A 445 -16.20 -5.21 8.14
CA ASN A 445 -17.59 -5.23 7.67
C ASN A 445 -18.26 -6.62 7.74
N GLY A 446 -17.50 -7.69 8.01
CA GLY A 446 -18.05 -9.03 8.18
C GLY A 446 -18.73 -9.24 9.54
N GLU A 447 -19.66 -10.19 9.64
CA GLU A 447 -20.26 -10.63 10.92
C GLU A 447 -19.19 -11.09 11.92
N SER A 448 -18.03 -11.51 11.40
CA SER A 448 -16.85 -11.90 12.15
C SER A 448 -16.23 -10.78 12.99
N GLY A 449 -16.50 -9.50 12.67
CA GLY A 449 -16.08 -8.38 13.51
C GLY A 449 -16.59 -8.50 14.96
N TYR A 450 -17.70 -9.21 15.16
CA TYR A 450 -18.26 -9.55 16.46
C TYR A 450 -17.72 -10.87 17.04
N LEU A 451 -17.27 -11.81 16.20
CA LEU A 451 -16.84 -13.16 16.59
C LEU A 451 -15.35 -13.30 16.92
N LEU A 452 -14.54 -12.26 16.69
CA LEU A 452 -13.11 -12.22 17.06
C LEU A 452 -12.82 -12.42 18.56
N GLY A 453 -13.84 -12.63 19.41
CA GLY A 453 -13.72 -13.03 20.81
C GLY A 453 -13.79 -14.55 21.09
N VAL A 454 -14.16 -15.39 20.12
CA VAL A 454 -14.37 -16.83 20.33
C VAL A 454 -13.25 -17.65 19.67
N VAL A 455 -12.40 -18.27 20.50
CA VAL A 455 -11.16 -18.98 20.09
C VAL A 455 -11.39 -20.03 18.99
N ASP A 456 -12.50 -20.77 19.04
CA ASP A 456 -12.78 -21.85 18.06
C ASP A 456 -13.19 -21.34 16.67
N THR A 457 -13.55 -20.06 16.54
CA THR A 457 -13.96 -19.48 15.24
C THR A 457 -12.81 -18.86 14.46
N PHE A 458 -11.63 -18.70 15.06
CA PHE A 458 -10.51 -17.98 14.47
C PHE A 458 -10.04 -18.58 13.13
N ASN A 459 -9.99 -19.91 13.03
CA ASN A 459 -9.55 -20.59 11.81
C ASN A 459 -10.52 -20.37 10.63
N ILE A 460 -11.83 -20.36 10.89
CA ILE A 460 -12.86 -20.13 9.87
C ILE A 460 -12.80 -18.67 9.40
N VAL A 461 -12.76 -17.73 10.35
CA VAL A 461 -12.65 -16.29 10.05
C VAL A 461 -11.38 -16.02 9.24
N ASN A 462 -10.23 -16.58 9.64
CA ASN A 462 -8.97 -16.39 8.91
C ASN A 462 -9.10 -16.91 7.46
N LYS A 463 -9.66 -18.10 7.24
CA LYS A 463 -9.83 -18.64 5.88
C LYS A 463 -10.70 -17.73 5.00
N SER A 464 -11.84 -17.27 5.52
CA SER A 464 -12.74 -16.38 4.79
C SER A 464 -12.06 -15.03 4.47
N VAL A 465 -11.34 -14.47 5.45
CA VAL A 465 -10.56 -13.24 5.25
C VAL A 465 -9.48 -13.42 4.18
N ARG A 466 -8.82 -14.58 4.07
CA ARG A 466 -7.82 -14.83 3.01
C ARG A 466 -8.42 -14.85 1.61
N VAL A 467 -9.59 -15.47 1.44
CA VAL A 467 -10.29 -15.45 0.15
C VAL A 467 -10.63 -14.00 -0.23
N CYS A 468 -11.14 -13.23 0.72
CA CYS A 468 -11.45 -11.82 0.52
C CYS A 468 -10.20 -10.96 0.23
N GLU A 469 -9.07 -11.23 0.90
CA GLU A 469 -7.77 -10.59 0.65
C GLU A 469 -7.28 -10.84 -0.79
N ASP A 470 -7.35 -12.09 -1.25
CA ASP A 470 -6.96 -12.47 -2.61
C ASP A 470 -7.85 -11.77 -3.65
N GLU A 471 -9.16 -11.73 -3.44
CA GLU A 471 -10.09 -11.00 -4.32
C GLU A 471 -9.78 -9.49 -4.36
N CYS A 472 -9.57 -8.85 -3.21
CA CYS A 472 -9.20 -7.44 -3.13
C CYS A 472 -7.90 -7.14 -3.88
N ASN A 473 -6.89 -8.02 -3.75
CA ASN A 473 -5.62 -7.88 -4.45
C ASN A 473 -5.76 -8.12 -5.96
N GLN A 474 -6.50 -9.14 -6.37
CA GLN A 474 -6.79 -9.38 -7.78
C GLN A 474 -7.49 -8.18 -8.41
N ARG A 475 -8.41 -7.54 -7.68
CA ARG A 475 -9.24 -6.47 -8.22
C ARG A 475 -8.52 -5.12 -8.28
N PHE A 476 -7.85 -4.75 -7.20
CA PHE A 476 -7.29 -3.41 -7.05
C PHE A 476 -5.77 -3.37 -7.17
N MET A 477 -5.06 -4.47 -6.84
CA MET A 477 -3.59 -4.60 -6.93
C MET A 477 -3.12 -5.42 -8.14
N SER A 478 -3.83 -5.28 -9.27
CA SER A 478 -3.44 -5.78 -10.59
C SER A 478 -3.87 -4.79 -11.68
N LEU A 479 -3.62 -5.09 -12.96
CA LEU A 479 -4.17 -4.36 -14.11
C LEU A 479 -5.50 -4.91 -14.62
N VAL A 480 -6.12 -5.84 -13.91
CA VAL A 480 -7.48 -6.28 -14.23
C VAL A 480 -8.41 -5.07 -14.12
N PRO A 481 -9.17 -4.73 -15.18
CA PRO A 481 -10.14 -3.64 -15.13
C PRO A 481 -11.19 -3.89 -14.05
N VAL A 482 -11.55 -2.87 -13.28
CA VAL A 482 -12.73 -2.92 -12.40
C VAL A 482 -14.01 -2.82 -13.25
N ASP A 483 -15.14 -3.32 -12.74
CA ASP A 483 -16.39 -3.34 -13.49
C ASP A 483 -16.94 -1.92 -13.67
N ASP A 484 -17.44 -1.65 -14.88
CA ASP A 484 -18.01 -0.35 -15.23
C ASP A 484 -19.19 0.02 -14.34
N GLU A 485 -20.00 -0.96 -13.91
CA GLU A 485 -21.12 -0.75 -12.97
C GLU A 485 -20.65 -0.16 -11.64
N TRP A 486 -19.43 -0.46 -11.19
CA TRP A 486 -18.91 0.08 -9.93
C TRP A 486 -18.50 1.54 -10.05
N ILE A 487 -18.16 1.99 -11.26
CA ILE A 487 -17.76 3.37 -11.57
C ILE A 487 -18.97 4.22 -11.94
N ASP A 488 -19.88 3.69 -12.76
CA ASP A 488 -20.95 4.46 -13.40
C ASP A 488 -22.14 4.70 -12.49
N ASP A 489 -22.51 3.70 -11.69
CA ASP A 489 -23.68 3.79 -10.81
C ASP A 489 -23.32 4.42 -9.45
N GLY A 490 -22.04 4.78 -9.26
CA GLY A 490 -21.52 5.27 -7.99
C GLY A 490 -21.76 4.28 -6.85
N ALA A 491 -21.73 2.98 -7.17
CA ALA A 491 -22.09 1.91 -6.26
C ALA A 491 -21.25 1.99 -4.99
N THR A 492 -21.93 1.95 -3.83
CA THR A 492 -21.23 1.83 -2.56
C THR A 492 -20.74 0.39 -2.41
N LEU A 493 -19.43 0.23 -2.45
CA LEU A 493 -18.77 -1.05 -2.32
C LEU A 493 -18.48 -1.34 -0.85
N TYR A 494 -18.81 -2.56 -0.45
CA TYR A 494 -18.48 -3.14 0.83
C TYR A 494 -17.76 -4.44 0.54
N SER A 495 -16.51 -4.53 0.97
CA SER A 495 -15.86 -5.83 1.06
C SER A 495 -16.27 -6.47 2.38
N ARG A 496 -16.57 -7.78 2.38
CA ARG A 496 -16.97 -8.57 3.55
C ARG A 496 -16.40 -9.97 3.40
N SER A 497 -15.88 -10.54 4.49
CA SER A 497 -15.58 -11.96 4.56
C SER A 497 -16.87 -12.75 4.84
N SER A 498 -17.29 -13.64 3.95
CA SER A 498 -18.43 -14.56 4.18
C SER A 498 -17.93 -15.93 4.68
N PRO A 499 -18.48 -16.48 5.77
CA PRO A 499 -18.02 -17.74 6.37
C PRO A 499 -18.15 -18.98 5.47
#